data_AF-B2A3M2-F1
#
_entry.id   AF-B2A3M2-F1
#
_cell.length_a   1.000
_cell.length_b   1.000
_cell.length_c   1.000
_cell.angle_alpha   90.00
_cell.angle_beta   90.00
_cell.angle_gamma   90.00
#
_symmetry.space_group_name_H-M   'P 1'
#
loop_
_entity.id
_entity.type
_entity.pdbx_description
1 polymer ?
#
loop_
_entity_poly.entity_id
_entity_poly.type
_entity_poly.pdbx_seq_one_letter_code
_entity_poly.pdbx_strand_id
1 'polypeptide(L)'
;MAKKWTNDEIKLLKKLYPRASKTELEQTFNRSMAAITFKANNLNLKRQKYWTKKEEDLLKKYYPEISDEELSELLERSVASIRNKASRLNLKKNTNQNPSKPWSKMEVEKLKRLYPTTDSRELERIFNRSMNAIRNKAFQLNIKKMPNKKGPK
;
A
#
# COMPACT_ATOMS: atom_id res chain seq x y z
N MET A 1 -12.45 5.57 -39.74
CA MET A 1 -13.58 4.73 -39.31
C MET A 1 -13.15 3.88 -38.11
N ALA A 2 -14.00 3.73 -37.10
CA ALA A 2 -13.69 2.84 -35.97
C ALA A 2 -13.64 1.37 -36.43
N LYS A 3 -12.58 0.63 -36.06
CA LYS A 3 -12.44 -0.80 -36.38
C LYS A 3 -13.63 -1.58 -35.81
N LYS A 4 -14.40 -2.23 -36.69
CA LYS A 4 -15.55 -3.07 -36.27
C LYS A 4 -15.07 -4.24 -35.40
N TRP A 5 -15.87 -4.60 -34.40
CA TRP A 5 -15.64 -5.79 -33.58
C TRP A 5 -16.09 -7.03 -34.34
N THR A 6 -15.21 -8.04 -34.45
CA THR A 6 -15.56 -9.32 -35.05
C THR A 6 -16.29 -10.23 -34.04
N ASN A 7 -16.98 -11.26 -34.53
CA ASN A 7 -17.64 -12.24 -33.66
C ASN A 7 -16.64 -12.98 -32.76
N ASP A 8 -15.43 -13.25 -33.25
CA ASP A 8 -14.39 -13.93 -32.46
C ASP A 8 -13.80 -13.01 -31.40
N GLU A 9 -13.58 -11.72 -31.71
CA GLU A 9 -13.20 -10.73 -30.70
C GLU A 9 -14.29 -10.59 -29.62
N ILE A 10 -15.57 -10.65 -29.99
CA ILE A 10 -16.69 -10.61 -29.02
C ILE A 10 -16.68 -11.86 -28.13
N LYS A 11 -16.50 -13.06 -28.70
CA LYS A 11 -16.40 -14.31 -27.93
C LYS A 11 -15.22 -14.26 -26.95
N LEU A 12 -14.06 -13.79 -27.43
CA LEU A 12 -12.86 -13.67 -26.61
C LEU A 12 -13.06 -12.63 -25.49
N LEU A 13 -13.70 -11.49 -25.79
CA LEU A 13 -14.00 -10.45 -24.81
C LEU A 13 -14.91 -10.99 -23.70
N LYS A 14 -15.96 -11.75 -24.03
CA LYS A 14 -16.84 -12.39 -23.03
C LYS A 14 -16.05 -13.30 -22.08
N LYS A 15 -15.04 -14.01 -22.58
CA LYS A 15 -14.19 -14.92 -21.80
C LYS A 15 -13.19 -14.18 -20.92
N LEU A 16 -12.51 -13.17 -21.47
CA LEU A 16 -11.38 -12.50 -20.80
C LEU A 16 -11.82 -11.35 -19.90
N TYR A 17 -12.81 -10.55 -20.31
CA TYR A 17 -13.20 -9.31 -19.63
C TYR A 17 -13.47 -9.46 -18.12
N PRO A 18 -14.09 -10.56 -17.62
CA PRO A 18 -14.32 -10.70 -16.19
C PRO A 18 -13.03 -10.77 -15.36
N ARG A 19 -11.92 -11.31 -15.89
CA ARG A 19 -10.73 -11.69 -15.11
C ARG A 19 -9.44 -11.02 -15.56
N ALA A 20 -9.33 -10.71 -16.84
CA ALA A 20 -8.11 -10.17 -17.41
C ALA A 20 -7.81 -8.78 -16.85
N SER A 21 -6.52 -8.50 -16.75
CA SER A 21 -5.98 -7.20 -16.39
C SER A 21 -6.31 -6.17 -17.49
N LYS A 22 -6.31 -4.88 -17.14
CA LYS A 22 -6.42 -3.79 -18.12
C LYS A 22 -5.36 -3.94 -19.20
N THR A 23 -4.11 -4.15 -18.79
CA THR A 23 -2.96 -4.31 -19.68
C THR A 23 -3.16 -5.49 -20.63
N GLU A 24 -3.56 -6.65 -20.09
CA GLU A 24 -3.83 -7.85 -20.88
C GLU A 24 -4.94 -7.60 -21.92
N LEU A 25 -6.01 -6.90 -21.54
CA LEU A 25 -7.11 -6.57 -22.45
C LEU A 25 -6.66 -5.60 -23.56
N GLU A 26 -5.95 -4.54 -23.21
CA GLU A 26 -5.46 -3.55 -24.19
C GLU A 26 -4.51 -4.20 -25.21
N GLN A 27 -3.60 -5.06 -24.75
CA GLN A 27 -2.69 -5.82 -25.60
C GLN A 27 -3.43 -6.84 -26.47
N THR A 28 -4.35 -7.63 -25.90
CA THR A 28 -5.07 -8.70 -26.61
C THR A 28 -5.95 -8.14 -27.73
N PHE A 29 -6.68 -7.05 -27.47
CA PHE A 29 -7.62 -6.48 -28.45
C PHE A 29 -7.01 -5.37 -29.30
N ASN A 30 -5.77 -4.96 -29.01
CA ASN A 30 -5.08 -3.81 -29.60
C ASN A 30 -6.01 -2.58 -29.69
N ARG A 31 -6.66 -2.27 -28.57
CA ARG A 31 -7.66 -1.19 -28.43
C ARG A 31 -7.50 -0.56 -27.06
N SER A 32 -7.82 0.73 -26.95
CA SER A 32 -7.82 1.41 -25.66
C SER A 32 -8.83 0.80 -24.70
N MET A 33 -8.56 0.85 -23.40
CA MET A 33 -9.49 0.36 -22.38
C MET A 33 -10.85 1.06 -22.47
N ALA A 34 -10.92 2.31 -22.92
CA ALA A 34 -12.18 3.03 -23.14
C ALA A 34 -13.05 2.32 -24.21
N ALA A 35 -12.47 1.94 -25.34
CA ALA A 35 -13.18 1.23 -26.40
C ALA A 35 -13.62 -0.19 -25.97
N ILE A 36 -12.75 -0.88 -25.23
CA ILE A 36 -13.04 -2.21 -24.67
C ILE A 36 -14.18 -2.13 -23.66
N THR A 37 -14.14 -1.16 -22.75
CA THR A 37 -15.18 -0.93 -21.73
C THR A 37 -16.51 -0.55 -22.36
N PHE A 38 -16.50 0.34 -23.36
CA PHE A 38 -17.70 0.69 -24.11
C PHE A 38 -18.34 -0.55 -24.75
N LYS A 39 -17.53 -1.40 -25.40
CA LYS A 39 -18.04 -2.65 -25.99
C LYS A 39 -18.55 -3.62 -24.93
N ALA A 40 -17.83 -3.78 -23.82
CA ALA A 40 -18.23 -4.65 -22.73
C ALA A 40 -19.55 -4.22 -22.09
N ASN A 41 -19.76 -2.90 -21.91
CA ASN A 41 -21.01 -2.34 -21.43
C ASN A 41 -22.18 -2.63 -22.38
N ASN A 42 -21.98 -2.47 -23.69
CA ASN A 42 -22.98 -2.84 -24.70
C ASN A 42 -23.32 -4.34 -24.72
N LEU A 43 -22.41 -5.18 -24.21
CA LEU A 43 -22.60 -6.62 -24.06
C LEU A 43 -23.04 -7.01 -22.64
N ASN A 44 -23.31 -6.03 -21.78
CA ASN A 44 -23.67 -6.19 -20.36
C ASN A 44 -22.67 -7.03 -19.54
N LEU A 45 -21.38 -6.99 -19.91
CA LEU A 45 -20.32 -7.70 -19.23
C LEU A 45 -19.87 -6.94 -17.98
N LYS A 46 -19.59 -7.67 -16.90
CA LYS A 46 -19.12 -7.12 -15.63
C LYS A 46 -17.74 -7.68 -15.29
N ARG A 47 -16.86 -6.83 -14.76
CA ARG A 47 -15.58 -7.29 -14.19
C ARG A 47 -15.85 -8.07 -12.90
N GLN A 48 -15.10 -9.13 -12.69
CA GLN A 48 -15.19 -9.95 -11.49
C GLN A 48 -14.61 -9.14 -10.33
N LYS A 49 -15.44 -8.80 -9.33
CA LYS A 49 -14.99 -8.04 -8.15
C LYS A 49 -14.19 -8.88 -7.15
N TYR A 50 -14.28 -10.20 -7.26
CA TYR A 50 -13.65 -11.15 -6.34
C TYR A 50 -12.15 -11.23 -6.53
N TRP A 51 -11.43 -11.54 -5.46
CA TRP A 51 -10.01 -11.83 -5.48
C TRP A 51 -9.79 -13.24 -6.03
N THR A 52 -8.93 -13.36 -7.03
CA THR A 52 -8.45 -14.64 -7.54
C THR A 52 -7.37 -15.19 -6.61
N LYS A 53 -7.17 -16.52 -6.63
CA LYS A 53 -6.11 -17.16 -5.84
C LYS A 53 -4.73 -16.59 -6.15
N LYS A 54 -4.45 -16.32 -7.43
CA LYS A 54 -3.20 -15.68 -7.88
C LYS A 54 -3.01 -14.29 -7.27
N GLU A 55 -4.04 -13.44 -7.28
CA GLU A 55 -3.98 -12.11 -6.65
C GLU A 55 -3.78 -12.21 -5.13
N GLU A 56 -4.43 -13.17 -4.46
CA GLU A 56 -4.24 -13.39 -3.02
C GLU A 56 -2.82 -13.87 -2.69
N ASP A 57 -2.26 -14.76 -3.49
CA ASP A 57 -0.91 -15.29 -3.30
C ASP A 57 0.14 -14.19 -3.52
N LEU A 58 -0.05 -13.35 -4.55
CA LEU A 58 0.78 -12.16 -4.77
C LEU A 58 0.64 -11.16 -3.61
N LEU A 59 -0.58 -10.91 -3.15
CA LEU A 59 -0.80 -10.03 -1.99
C LEU A 59 -0.10 -10.59 -0.75
N LYS A 60 -0.23 -11.87 -0.42
CA LYS A 60 0.47 -12.48 0.73
C LYS A 60 1.99 -12.32 0.63
N LYS A 61 2.54 -12.52 -0.55
CA LYS A 61 3.98 -12.45 -0.81
C LYS A 61 4.54 -11.03 -0.69
N TYR A 62 3.85 -10.06 -1.29
CA TYR A 62 4.39 -8.70 -1.44
C TYR A 62 3.82 -7.69 -0.46
N TYR A 63 2.67 -7.97 0.17
CA TYR A 63 2.08 -7.07 1.16
C TYR A 63 3.05 -6.68 2.27
N PRO A 64 3.89 -7.58 2.82
CA PRO A 64 4.86 -7.18 3.83
C PRO A 64 5.95 -6.23 3.32
N GLU A 65 6.43 -6.42 2.09
CA GLU A 65 7.68 -5.84 1.60
C GLU A 65 7.54 -4.47 0.93
N ILE A 66 6.48 -4.28 0.14
CA ILE A 66 6.35 -3.10 -0.74
C ILE A 66 5.21 -2.18 -0.27
N SER A 67 5.13 -0.96 -0.80
CA SER A 67 4.08 0.02 -0.46
C SER A 67 2.69 -0.40 -0.95
N ASP A 68 1.64 0.25 -0.45
CA ASP A 68 0.28 -0.03 -0.92
C ASP A 68 0.06 0.50 -2.35
N GLU A 69 0.78 1.56 -2.72
CA GLU A 69 0.79 2.17 -4.04
C GLU A 69 1.42 1.23 -5.07
N GLU A 70 2.58 0.64 -4.76
CA GLU A 70 3.21 -0.37 -5.63
C GLU A 70 2.33 -1.62 -5.78
N LEU A 71 1.65 -2.06 -4.71
CA LEU A 71 0.66 -3.15 -4.81
C LEU A 71 -0.55 -2.77 -5.65
N SER A 72 -0.96 -1.50 -5.60
CA SER A 72 -2.08 -0.98 -6.38
C SER A 72 -1.79 -1.08 -7.87
N GLU A 73 -0.57 -0.79 -8.27
CA GLU A 73 -0.10 -0.94 -9.64
C GLU A 73 0.04 -2.43 -10.02
N LEU A 74 0.70 -3.23 -9.18
CA LEU A 74 0.95 -4.65 -9.43
C LEU A 74 -0.34 -5.48 -9.57
N LEU A 75 -1.32 -5.23 -8.71
CA LEU A 75 -2.58 -5.98 -8.66
C LEU A 75 -3.69 -5.30 -9.47
N GLU A 76 -3.43 -4.14 -10.05
CA GLU A 76 -4.41 -3.29 -10.74
C GLU A 76 -5.70 -3.08 -9.91
N ARG A 77 -5.55 -2.95 -8.59
CA ARG A 77 -6.65 -2.75 -7.64
C ARG A 77 -6.41 -1.50 -6.82
N SER A 78 -7.48 -0.84 -6.40
CA SER A 78 -7.33 0.33 -5.53
C SER A 78 -6.64 -0.04 -4.21
N VAL A 79 -5.84 0.89 -3.71
CA VAL A 79 -5.22 0.83 -2.37
C VAL A 79 -6.24 0.44 -1.28
N ALA A 80 -7.46 0.99 -1.34
CA ALA A 80 -8.53 0.63 -0.41
C ALA A 80 -8.93 -0.85 -0.51
N SER A 81 -9.03 -1.42 -1.71
CA SER A 81 -9.33 -2.84 -1.91
C SER A 81 -8.23 -3.73 -1.35
N ILE A 82 -6.96 -3.33 -1.57
CA ILE A 82 -5.77 -4.03 -1.06
C ILE A 82 -5.76 -4.05 0.46
N ARG A 83 -5.91 -2.88 1.12
CA ARG A 83 -5.97 -2.79 2.60
C ARG A 83 -7.10 -3.63 3.18
N ASN A 84 -8.28 -3.55 2.59
CA ASN A 84 -9.44 -4.33 3.04
C ASN A 84 -9.20 -5.84 2.91
N LYS A 85 -8.58 -6.29 1.82
CA LYS A 85 -8.27 -7.71 1.64
C LYS A 85 -7.15 -8.16 2.56
N ALA A 86 -6.09 -7.38 2.70
CA ALA A 86 -4.97 -7.66 3.59
C ALA A 86 -5.44 -7.80 5.05
N SER A 87 -6.32 -6.89 5.49
CA SER A 87 -6.97 -6.96 6.81
C SER A 87 -7.76 -8.27 6.99
N ARG A 88 -8.59 -8.65 6.01
CA ARG A 88 -9.34 -9.94 6.04
C ARG A 88 -8.44 -11.17 6.04
N LEU A 89 -7.25 -11.07 5.46
CA LEU A 89 -6.23 -12.11 5.44
C LEU A 89 -5.25 -12.02 6.63
N ASN A 90 -5.45 -11.09 7.56
CA ASN A 90 -4.56 -10.80 8.69
C ASN A 90 -3.10 -10.54 8.30
N LEU A 91 -2.87 -9.95 7.12
CA LEU A 91 -1.53 -9.60 6.64
C LEU A 91 -1.06 -8.30 7.31
N LYS A 92 0.25 -8.24 7.59
CA LYS A 92 0.90 -7.08 8.19
C LYS A 92 2.08 -6.65 7.33
N LYS A 93 2.32 -5.34 7.27
CA LYS A 93 3.51 -4.76 6.64
C LYS A 93 4.76 -5.15 7.45
N ASN A 94 5.86 -5.50 6.78
CA ASN A 94 7.19 -5.58 7.38
C ASN A 94 7.68 -4.17 7.66
N THR A 95 7.07 -3.57 8.66
CA THR A 95 7.58 -2.36 9.25
C THR A 95 8.86 -2.74 10.01
N ASN A 96 10.03 -2.44 9.44
CA ASN A 96 11.24 -2.23 10.26
C ASN A 96 10.97 -1.17 11.37
N GLN A 97 9.92 -0.37 11.16
CA GLN A 97 9.25 0.57 12.03
C GLN A 97 8.22 -0.08 12.98
N ASN A 98 8.40 -1.34 13.41
CA ASN A 98 7.41 -2.04 14.21
C ASN A 98 7.10 -1.27 15.52
N PRO A 99 5.90 -0.67 15.69
CA PRO A 99 5.52 -0.02 16.94
C PRO A 99 5.43 -1.03 18.09
N SER A 100 5.29 -2.32 17.77
CA SER A 100 5.25 -3.42 18.72
C SER A 100 6.61 -4.04 19.05
N LYS A 101 7.73 -3.59 18.43
CA LYS A 101 9.06 -4.02 18.89
C LYS A 101 9.25 -3.50 20.32
N PRO A 102 9.43 -4.37 21.33
CA PRO A 102 9.69 -3.94 22.69
C PRO A 102 10.89 -2.99 22.70
N TRP A 103 10.82 -1.93 23.51
CA TRP A 103 11.97 -1.06 23.73
C TRP A 103 12.99 -1.81 24.57
N SER A 104 14.19 -2.03 24.03
CA SER A 104 15.29 -2.58 24.82
C SER A 104 15.75 -1.60 25.90
N LYS A 105 16.37 -2.11 26.97
CA LYS A 105 16.95 -1.27 28.04
C LYS A 105 17.93 -0.23 27.47
N MET A 106 18.74 -0.63 26.49
CA MET A 106 19.69 0.26 25.81
C MET A 106 18.99 1.37 25.02
N GLU A 107 17.92 1.06 24.27
CA GLU A 107 17.13 2.07 23.57
C GLU A 107 16.48 3.06 24.55
N VAL A 108 15.99 2.59 25.71
CA VAL A 108 15.40 3.44 26.75
C VAL A 108 16.43 4.42 27.31
N GLU A 109 17.64 3.96 27.62
CA GLU A 109 18.71 4.81 28.14
C GLU A 109 19.23 5.80 27.10
N LYS A 110 19.32 5.37 25.85
CA LYS A 110 19.63 6.27 24.73
C LYS A 110 18.53 7.33 24.56
N LEU A 111 17.26 6.95 24.73
CA LEU A 111 16.12 7.87 24.62
C LEU A 111 16.13 8.92 25.73
N LYS A 112 16.37 8.53 27.00
CA LYS A 112 16.52 9.48 28.12
C LYS A 112 17.58 10.54 27.86
N ARG A 113 18.71 10.15 27.27
CA ARG A 113 19.82 11.06 26.98
C ARG A 113 19.54 12.00 25.81
N LEU A 114 18.97 11.49 24.72
CA LEU A 114 18.87 12.23 23.45
C LEU A 114 17.55 12.97 23.27
N TYR A 115 16.45 12.45 23.82
CA TYR A 115 15.13 13.05 23.61
C TYR A 115 15.03 14.53 24.01
N PRO A 116 15.63 15.02 25.12
CA PRO A 116 15.50 16.41 25.52
C PRO A 116 16.07 17.43 24.51
N THR A 117 17.15 17.10 23.79
CA THR A 117 17.97 18.05 23.02
C THR A 117 18.05 17.76 21.52
N THR A 118 17.90 16.51 21.08
CA THR A 118 18.11 16.09 19.68
C THR A 118 16.91 16.39 18.77
N ASP A 119 17.07 16.86 17.54
CA ASP A 119 15.95 17.15 16.65
C ASP A 119 15.05 15.91 16.36
N SER A 120 13.77 16.16 16.06
CA SER A 120 12.79 15.10 15.78
C SER A 120 13.22 14.20 14.62
N ARG A 121 13.76 14.75 13.51
CA ARG A 121 14.20 13.95 12.36
C ARG A 121 15.42 13.11 12.70
N GLU A 122 16.30 13.64 13.53
CA GLU A 122 17.49 12.92 13.99
C GLU A 122 17.11 11.78 14.95
N LEU A 123 16.15 12.00 15.84
CA LEU A 123 15.60 10.93 16.69
C LEU A 123 14.97 9.80 15.86
N GLU A 124 14.17 10.11 14.83
CA GLU A 124 13.59 9.09 13.95
C GLU A 124 14.67 8.21 13.29
N ARG A 125 15.76 8.83 12.82
CA ARG A 125 16.91 8.12 12.25
C ARG A 125 17.63 7.25 13.28
N ILE A 126 17.89 7.79 14.47
CA ILE A 126 18.66 7.09 15.53
C ILE A 126 17.93 5.85 16.06
N PHE A 127 16.61 5.94 16.23
CA PHE A 127 15.80 4.86 16.79
C PHE A 127 15.17 3.97 15.73
N ASN A 128 15.23 4.36 14.45
CA ASN A 128 14.53 3.71 13.35
C ASN A 128 13.05 3.43 13.68
N ARG A 129 12.42 4.41 14.35
CA ARG A 129 11.04 4.39 14.82
C ARG A 129 10.38 5.72 14.46
N SER A 130 9.08 5.70 14.21
CA SER A 130 8.34 6.92 13.92
C SER A 130 8.37 7.87 15.10
N MET A 131 8.33 9.18 14.85
CA MET A 131 8.34 10.16 15.92
C MET A 131 7.17 9.95 16.89
N ASN A 132 6.03 9.42 16.42
CA ASN A 132 4.91 9.09 17.28
C ASN A 132 5.25 7.98 18.29
N ALA A 133 5.93 6.91 17.86
CA ALA A 133 6.38 5.84 18.75
C ALA A 133 7.42 6.36 19.77
N ILE A 134 8.33 7.23 19.32
CA ILE A 134 9.34 7.87 20.18
C ILE A 134 8.67 8.76 21.24
N ARG A 135 7.73 9.63 20.84
CA ARG A 135 6.97 10.50 21.77
C ARG A 135 6.17 9.70 22.77
N ASN A 136 5.48 8.64 22.33
CA ASN A 136 4.72 7.78 23.22
C ASN A 136 5.61 7.11 24.28
N LYS A 137 6.80 6.66 23.88
CA LYS A 137 7.75 6.10 24.86
C LYS A 137 8.31 7.16 25.79
N ALA A 138 8.66 8.34 25.29
CA ALA A 138 9.13 9.44 26.11
C ALA A 138 8.06 9.86 27.15
N PHE A 139 6.79 9.90 26.75
CA PHE A 139 5.66 10.14 27.63
C PHE A 139 5.55 9.07 28.73
N GLN A 140 5.63 7.78 28.38
CA GLN A 140 5.64 6.68 29.36
C GLN A 140 6.80 6.75 30.36
N LEU A 141 7.94 7.31 29.94
CA LEU A 141 9.12 7.50 30.77
C LEU A 141 9.18 8.87 31.45
N ASN A 142 8.14 9.71 31.28
CA ASN A 142 8.05 11.07 31.77
C ASN A 142 9.22 11.99 31.34
N ILE A 143 9.76 11.77 30.14
CA ILE A 143 10.86 12.57 29.56
C ILE A 143 10.26 13.71 28.72
N LYS A 144 10.67 14.94 29.01
CA LYS A 144 10.22 16.14 28.30
C LYS A 144 11.28 16.68 27.35
N LYS A 145 10.83 17.31 26.27
CA LYS A 145 11.69 18.13 25.40
C LYS A 145 12.14 19.37 26.17
N MET A 146 13.41 19.77 25.98
CA MET A 146 13.84 21.08 26.47
C MET A 146 13.10 22.17 25.70
N PRO A 147 12.63 23.25 26.38
CA PRO A 147 12.04 24.38 25.71
C PRO A 147 13.08 25.00 24.78
N ASN A 148 12.68 25.29 23.55
CA ASN A 148 13.54 25.96 22.58
C ASN A 148 13.94 27.32 23.18
N LYS A 149 15.24 27.54 23.42
CA LYS A 149 15.74 28.89 23.75
C LYS A 149 15.51 29.75 22.51
N LYS A 150 14.37 30.43 22.42
CA LYS A 150 14.23 31.57 21.52
C LYS A 150 15.25 32.60 22.01
N GLY A 151 16.34 32.79 21.25
CA GLY A 151 17.26 33.89 21.47
C GLY A 151 16.49 35.22 21.46
N PRO A 152 16.97 36.25 22.19
CA PRO A 152 16.28 37.52 22.23
C PRO A 152 16.16 38.11 20.81
N LYS A 153 15.01 38.73 20.55
CA LYS A 153 14.72 39.49 19.32
C LYS A 153 15.71 40.63 19.13
#